data_AF-A0A8T4J8N8-F1
#
_entry.id   AF-A0A8T4J8N8-F1
#
_cell.length_a   1.000
_cell.length_b   1.000
_cell.length_c   1.000
_cell.angle_alpha   90.00
_cell.angle_beta   90.00
_cell.angle_gamma   90.00
#
_symmetry.space_group_name_H-M   'P 1'
#
loop_
_entity.id
_entity.type
_entity.pdbx_description
1 polymer ?
#
loop_
_entity_poly.entity_id
_entity_poly.type
_entity_poly.pdbx_seq_one_letter_code
_entity_poly.pdbx_strand_id
1 'polypeptide(L)'
;MVDRKSKKVTKYRGSKTHGCGSMKKRRGAGHRGGRGRAGSGKRGDAKKPSYWKEKPSKGFHSQSVGPSTINVGHLDSILETLLTQGKASEKAGVFTINLDAIK
;
A
#
# COMPACT_ATOMS: atom_id res chain seq x y z
N MET A 1 -16.12 28.19 -4.94
CA MET A 1 -16.30 28.67 -3.56
C MET A 1 -15.47 27.79 -2.64
N VAL A 2 -14.60 28.34 -1.78
CA VAL A 2 -13.74 27.55 -0.87
C VAL A 2 -14.31 27.65 0.55
N ASP A 3 -14.77 26.52 1.08
CA ASP A 3 -15.29 26.45 2.44
C ASP A 3 -14.16 26.52 3.47
N ARG A 4 -13.97 27.70 4.08
CA ARG A 4 -13.05 27.90 5.20
C ARG A 4 -13.76 27.66 6.52
N LYS A 5 -13.72 26.43 7.03
CA LYS A 5 -14.34 26.06 8.31
C LYS A 5 -13.41 26.32 9.49
N SER A 6 -13.92 26.97 10.53
CA SER A 6 -13.19 27.16 11.79
C SER A 6 -12.97 25.85 12.53
N LYS A 7 -11.84 25.74 13.25
CA LYS A 7 -11.52 24.55 14.06
C LYS A 7 -12.56 24.36 15.16
N LYS A 8 -12.97 23.12 15.42
CA LYS A 8 -13.96 22.77 16.46
C LYS A 8 -13.59 23.27 17.86
N VAL A 9 -12.30 23.44 18.14
CA VAL A 9 -11.78 23.93 19.44
C VAL A 9 -12.30 25.32 19.79
N THR A 10 -12.52 26.22 18.82
CA THR A 10 -13.02 27.57 19.10
C THR A 10 -14.45 27.51 19.64
N LYS A 11 -15.29 26.64 19.05
CA LYS A 11 -16.66 26.38 19.51
C LYS A 11 -16.73 25.69 20.87
N TYR A 12 -15.68 24.97 21.27
CA TYR A 12 -15.64 24.28 22.57
C TYR A 12 -15.09 25.12 23.72
N ARG A 13 -14.62 26.35 23.48
CA ARG A 13 -14.23 27.26 24.58
C ARG A 13 -15.45 27.54 25.46
N GLY A 14 -15.28 27.49 26.77
CA GLY A 14 -16.39 27.58 27.74
C GLY A 14 -17.12 26.26 28.00
N SER A 15 -16.87 25.19 27.23
CA SER A 15 -17.35 23.85 27.59
C SER A 15 -16.45 23.24 28.67
N LYS A 16 -17.04 22.65 29.71
CA LYS A 16 -16.29 22.17 30.88
C LYS A 16 -15.26 21.08 30.57
N THR A 17 -15.52 20.23 29.58
CA THR A 17 -14.66 19.07 29.25
C THR A 17 -14.26 18.95 27.78
N HIS A 18 -14.55 19.96 26.95
CA HIS A 18 -14.26 19.95 25.51
C HIS A 18 -14.76 18.68 24.78
N GLY A 19 -15.94 18.18 25.16
CA GLY A 19 -16.56 17.00 24.56
C GLY A 19 -15.93 15.66 24.98
N CYS A 20 -15.14 15.63 26.04
CA CYS A 20 -14.39 14.43 26.45
C CYS A 20 -15.09 13.59 27.52
N GLY A 21 -16.38 13.87 27.76
CA GLY A 21 -17.19 13.20 28.76
C GLY A 21 -16.86 13.67 30.17
N SER A 22 -16.77 12.73 31.11
CA SER A 22 -16.41 13.00 32.51
C SER A 22 -14.95 13.43 32.66
N MET A 23 -14.66 14.26 33.68
CA MET A 23 -13.32 14.78 33.99
C MET A 23 -12.27 13.68 34.28
N LYS A 24 -12.70 12.45 34.61
CA LYS A 24 -11.80 11.30 34.79
C LYS A 24 -11.42 10.58 33.50
N LYS A 25 -12.04 10.92 32.37
CA LYS A 25 -11.83 10.32 31.05
C LYS A 25 -10.81 11.15 30.23
N ARG A 26 -10.29 10.58 29.14
CA ARG A 26 -9.21 11.18 28.31
C ARG A 26 -7.90 11.41 29.09
N ARG A 27 -7.39 10.35 29.72
CA ARG A 27 -6.05 10.32 30.35
C ARG A 27 -5.02 9.71 29.40
N GLY A 28 -3.86 9.34 29.94
CA GLY A 28 -2.74 8.76 29.19
C GLY A 28 -2.97 7.33 28.67
N ALA A 29 -1.89 6.57 28.55
CA ALA A 29 -1.90 5.25 27.91
C ALA A 29 -2.83 4.24 28.58
N GLY A 30 -3.03 4.30 29.90
CA GLY A 30 -3.96 3.40 30.61
C GLY A 30 -5.39 3.51 30.08
N HIS A 31 -5.86 4.74 29.79
CA HIS A 31 -7.20 4.95 29.22
C HIS A 31 -7.32 4.43 27.78
N ARG A 32 -6.20 4.27 27.06
CA ARG A 32 -6.15 3.74 25.68
C ARG A 32 -5.91 2.22 25.63
N GLY A 33 -5.76 1.56 26.77
CA GLY A 33 -5.36 0.15 26.84
C GLY A 33 -3.93 -0.06 26.34
N GLY A 34 -2.98 0.76 26.81
CA GLY A 34 -1.57 0.71 26.45
C GLY A 34 -1.17 1.65 25.31
N ARG A 35 0.13 1.72 24.99
CA ARG A 35 0.68 2.53 23.89
C ARG A 35 0.74 1.69 22.61
N GLY A 36 0.49 2.32 21.45
CA GLY A 36 0.57 1.68 20.14
C GLY A 36 -0.29 0.43 20.02
N ARG A 37 0.31 -0.67 19.57
CA ARG A 37 -0.34 -1.97 19.34
C ARG A 37 -0.38 -2.87 20.59
N ALA A 38 -0.26 -2.30 21.80
CA ALA A 38 -0.42 -3.07 23.03
C ALA A 38 -1.78 -3.81 23.07
N GLY A 39 -1.78 -5.06 23.51
CA GLY A 39 -2.97 -5.92 23.54
C GLY A 39 -3.35 -6.53 22.18
N SER A 40 -2.49 -6.43 21.18
CA SER A 40 -2.70 -7.03 19.85
C SER A 40 -2.35 -8.53 19.77
N GLY A 41 -1.76 -9.13 20.82
CA GLY A 41 -1.18 -10.46 20.73
C GLY A 41 -0.27 -10.85 21.91
N LYS A 42 0.47 -11.95 21.71
CA LYS A 42 1.43 -12.68 22.57
C LYS A 42 1.12 -12.86 24.07
N ARG A 43 0.82 -11.79 24.80
CA ARG A 43 0.50 -11.78 26.24
C ARG A 43 -0.84 -11.13 26.57
N GLY A 44 -1.55 -10.57 25.59
CA GLY A 44 -2.85 -9.95 25.80
C GLY A 44 -3.67 -9.83 24.53
N ASP A 45 -4.99 -9.93 24.69
CA ASP A 45 -5.90 -10.26 23.57
C ASP A 45 -6.95 -9.17 23.31
N ALA A 46 -6.98 -8.12 24.14
CA ALA A 46 -8.02 -7.09 24.13
C ALA A 46 -8.19 -6.34 22.80
N LYS A 47 -7.15 -6.28 21.95
CA LYS A 47 -7.17 -5.64 20.63
C LYS A 47 -6.91 -6.61 19.48
N LYS A 48 -6.81 -7.92 19.74
CA LYS A 48 -6.55 -8.93 18.69
C LYS A 48 -7.47 -8.81 17.47
N PRO A 49 -8.81 -8.64 17.62
CA PRO A 49 -9.71 -8.54 16.47
C PRO A 49 -9.36 -7.39 15.51
N SER A 50 -8.79 -6.29 16.03
CA SER A 50 -8.37 -5.15 15.22
C SER A 50 -7.13 -5.43 14.35
N TYR A 51 -6.37 -6.49 14.65
CA TYR A 51 -5.10 -6.80 13.99
C TYR A 51 -5.10 -8.15 13.25
N TRP A 52 -6.25 -8.83 13.11
CA TRP A 52 -6.32 -10.13 12.43
C TRP A 52 -5.94 -10.12 10.94
N LYS A 53 -5.98 -8.94 10.29
CA LYS A 53 -5.47 -8.78 8.92
C LYS A 53 -3.96 -9.01 8.84
N GLU A 54 -3.25 -8.77 9.94
CA GLU A 54 -1.81 -8.95 10.02
C GLU A 54 -1.49 -10.39 10.41
N LYS A 55 -1.27 -11.21 9.38
CA LYS A 55 -0.91 -12.60 9.56
C LYS A 55 0.55 -12.70 10.01
N PRO A 56 0.89 -13.67 10.89
CA PRO A 56 2.29 -13.95 11.19
C PRO A 56 3.03 -14.34 9.90
N SER A 57 4.36 -14.16 9.90
CA SER A 57 5.21 -14.62 8.81
C SER A 57 5.00 -16.12 8.57
N LYS A 58 4.90 -16.51 7.30
CA LYS A 58 4.78 -17.90 6.87
C LYS A 58 5.80 -18.15 5.76
N GLY A 59 6.50 -19.28 5.85
CA GLY A 59 7.51 -19.68 4.85
C GLY A 59 8.77 -18.82 4.87
N PHE A 60 9.43 -18.73 3.71
CA PHE A 60 10.65 -17.97 3.49
C PHE A 60 10.51 -17.06 2.26
N HIS A 61 11.30 -16.00 2.19
CA HIS A 61 11.36 -15.13 1.02
C HIS A 61 12.54 -15.54 0.13
N SER A 62 12.29 -15.77 -1.17
CA SER A 62 13.37 -16.02 -2.12
C SER A 62 14.10 -14.72 -2.46
N GLN A 63 15.43 -14.77 -2.55
CA GLN A 63 16.25 -13.65 -3.03
C GLN A 63 16.46 -13.69 -4.55
N SER A 64 15.94 -14.70 -5.24
CA SER A 64 16.08 -14.84 -6.69
C SER A 64 15.27 -13.76 -7.44
N VAL A 65 15.90 -13.11 -8.41
CA VAL A 65 15.20 -12.24 -9.35
C VAL A 65 14.39 -13.09 -10.34
N GLY A 66 13.13 -12.73 -10.56
CA GLY A 66 12.27 -13.41 -11.53
C GLY A 66 12.73 -13.16 -12.97
N PRO A 67 12.44 -14.08 -13.91
CA PRO A 67 12.81 -13.91 -15.31
C PRO A 67 12.02 -12.74 -15.97
N SER A 68 12.65 -12.05 -16.94
CA SER A 68 11.93 -11.10 -17.81
C SER A 68 10.99 -11.88 -18.74
N THR A 69 9.73 -11.46 -18.81
CA THR A 69 8.67 -12.11 -19.59
C THR A 69 7.89 -11.08 -20.40
N ILE A 70 7.43 -11.47 -21.58
CA ILE A 70 6.62 -10.63 -22.46
C ILE A 70 5.46 -11.44 -23.04
N ASN A 71 4.28 -10.81 -23.12
CA ASN A 71 3.10 -11.43 -23.71
C ASN A 71 3.12 -11.28 -25.25
N VAL A 72 2.58 -12.27 -25.96
CA VAL A 72 2.51 -12.26 -27.43
C VAL A 72 1.67 -11.09 -27.96
N GLY A 73 0.52 -10.82 -27.35
CA GLY A 73 -0.31 -9.67 -27.75
C GLY A 73 0.36 -8.31 -27.53
N HIS A 74 1.27 -8.22 -26.54
CA HIS A 74 2.05 -7.01 -26.34
C HIS A 74 3.12 -6.86 -27.42
N LEU A 75 3.77 -7.96 -27.85
CA LEU A 75 4.75 -7.95 -28.95
C LEU A 75 4.16 -7.38 -30.24
N ASP A 76 2.91 -7.74 -30.56
CA ASP A 76 2.21 -7.24 -31.74
C ASP A 76 2.00 -5.71 -31.66
N SER A 77 1.54 -5.23 -30.52
CA SER A 77 1.30 -3.79 -30.31
C SER A 77 2.55 -2.91 -30.39
N ILE A 78 3.73 -3.47 -30.06
CA ILE A 78 5.01 -2.73 -30.07
C ILE A 78 5.84 -3.01 -31.33
N LEU A 79 5.32 -3.76 -32.29
CA LEU A 79 6.09 -4.23 -33.43
C LEU A 79 6.64 -3.06 -34.27
N GLU A 80 5.83 -2.03 -34.52
CA GLU A 80 6.24 -0.83 -35.25
C GLU A 80 7.35 -0.05 -34.53
N THR A 81 7.28 0.04 -33.19
CA THR A 81 8.31 0.71 -32.39
C THR A 81 9.60 -0.11 -32.33
N LEU A 82 9.51 -1.43 -32.31
CA LEU A 82 10.69 -2.31 -32.38
C LEU A 82 11.38 -2.28 -33.74
N LEU A 83 10.63 -2.13 -34.84
CA LEU A 83 11.19 -1.92 -36.18
C LEU A 83 11.94 -0.59 -36.25
N THR A 84 11.35 0.49 -35.73
CA THR A 84 11.99 1.81 -35.68
C THR A 84 13.28 1.81 -34.86
N GLN A 85 13.32 1.01 -33.79
CA GLN A 85 14.50 0.84 -32.94
C GLN A 85 15.54 -0.15 -33.49
N GLY A 86 15.26 -0.81 -34.63
CA GLY A 86 16.14 -1.82 -35.22
C GLY A 86 16.22 -3.14 -34.42
N LYS A 87 15.29 -3.36 -33.48
CA LYS A 87 15.21 -4.57 -32.64
C LYS A 87 14.38 -5.70 -33.29
N ALA A 88 13.62 -5.36 -34.33
CA ALA A 88 12.94 -6.30 -35.21
C ALA A 88 13.45 -6.12 -36.64
N SER A 89 13.51 -7.21 -37.41
CA SER A 89 13.88 -7.17 -38.83
C SER A 89 12.80 -7.82 -39.68
N GLU A 90 12.48 -7.21 -40.80
CA GLU A 90 11.58 -7.78 -41.80
C GLU A 90 12.41 -8.50 -42.86
N LYS A 91 12.17 -9.81 -43.03
CA LYS A 91 12.75 -10.59 -44.11
C LYS A 91 11.63 -11.31 -44.84
N ALA A 92 11.46 -11.00 -46.13
CA ALA A 92 10.50 -11.67 -47.01
C ALA A 92 9.07 -11.79 -46.43
N GLY A 93 8.56 -10.72 -45.81
CA GLY A 93 7.21 -10.68 -45.21
C GLY A 93 7.07 -11.36 -43.85
N VAL A 94 8.16 -11.80 -43.23
CA VAL A 94 8.19 -12.37 -41.88
C VAL A 94 8.98 -11.45 -40.95
N PHE A 95 8.38 -11.08 -39.80
CA PHE A 95 9.03 -10.30 -38.76
C PHE A 95 9.85 -11.22 -37.84
N THR A 96 11.16 -11.00 -37.79
CA THR A 96 12.06 -11.68 -36.86
C THR A 96 12.39 -10.75 -35.71
N ILE A 97 12.07 -11.17 -34.47
CA ILE A 97 12.24 -10.37 -33.25
C ILE A 97 13.25 -11.07 -32.33
N ASN A 98 14.28 -10.35 -31.89
CA ASN A 98 15.25 -10.86 -30.90
C ASN A 98 14.83 -10.45 -29.48
N LEU A 99 14.42 -11.42 -28.66
CA LEU A 99 13.91 -11.18 -27.31
C LEU A 99 14.99 -10.81 -26.29
N ASP A 100 16.26 -11.17 -26.51
CA ASP A 100 17.34 -10.82 -25.57
C ASP A 100 17.73 -9.33 -25.67
N ALA A 101 17.48 -8.72 -26.83
CA ALA A 101 17.67 -7.28 -27.07
C ALA A 101 16.50 -6.40 -26.56
N ILE A 102 15.41 -7.03 -26.12
CA ILE A 102 14.18 -6.38 -25.61
C ILE A 102 14.13 -6.38 -24.08
N LYS A 103 15.04 -7.13 -23.42
CA LYS A 103 15.22 -7.10 -21.97
C LYS A 103 15.43 -5.69 -21.41
#